data_AF-A0A3P6RYY6-F1
#
_entry.id   AF-A0A3P6RYY6-F1
#
_cell.length_a   1.000
_cell.length_b   1.000
_cell.length_c   1.000
_cell.angle_alpha   90.00
_cell.angle_beta   90.00
_cell.angle_gamma   90.00
#
_symmetry.space_group_name_H-M   'P 1'
#
loop_
_entity.id
_entity.type
_entity.pdbx_description
1 polymer ?
#
loop_
_entity_poly.entity_id
_entity_poly.type
_entity_poly.pdbx_seq_one_letter_code
_entity_poly.pdbx_strand_id
1 'polypeptide(L)'
;MILLYDFFWYAEVVHFALMAFNRFVCIAYPAHYSTLFSKTCTAYIICCCYLLGLVISLPVLIPCCYILWDSYDYITFYSEPHSW
;
A
#
# COMPACT_ATOMS: atom_id res chain seq x y z
N MET A 1 -0.14 11.60 -14.43
CA MET A 1 0.78 11.97 -13.33
C MET A 1 0.24 11.50 -11.97
N ILE A 2 -1.07 11.66 -11.71
CA ILE A 2 -1.70 11.26 -10.43
C ILE A 2 -1.66 9.74 -10.15
N LEU A 3 -1.91 8.89 -11.15
CA LEU A 3 -1.90 7.43 -10.94
C LEU A 3 -0.55 6.87 -10.47
N LEU A 4 0.56 7.37 -11.02
CA LEU A 4 1.88 6.93 -10.58
C LEU A 4 2.18 7.41 -9.16
N TYR A 5 1.77 8.64 -8.84
CA TYR A 5 1.91 9.20 -7.49
C TYR A 5 1.13 8.35 -6.47
N ASP A 6 -0.14 8.07 -6.75
CA ASP A 6 -0.98 7.24 -5.87
C ASP A 6 -0.41 5.82 -5.73
N PHE A 7 0.03 5.22 -6.84
CA PHE A 7 0.65 3.90 -6.81
C PHE A 7 1.88 3.86 -5.89
N PHE A 8 2.80 4.81 -6.03
CA PHE A 8 3.99 4.86 -5.17
C PHE A 8 3.65 5.18 -3.72
N TRP A 9 2.69 6.07 -3.49
CA TRP A 9 2.22 6.42 -2.15
C TRP A 9 1.64 5.21 -1.41
N TYR A 10 0.68 4.50 -2.01
CA TYR A 10 0.07 3.33 -1.39
C TYR A 10 1.07 2.17 -1.25
N ALA A 11 1.97 1.98 -2.23
CA ALA A 11 3.04 1.00 -2.11
C ALA A 11 3.97 1.31 -0.92
N GLU A 12 4.33 2.57 -0.69
CA GLU A 12 5.17 2.99 0.44
C GLU A 12 4.48 2.73 1.79
N VAL A 13 3.20 3.10 1.92
CA VAL A 13 2.41 2.84 3.15
C VAL A 13 2.37 1.34 3.47
N VAL A 14 2.11 0.49 2.46
CA VAL A 14 2.09 -0.97 2.63
C VAL A 14 3.47 -1.51 3.01
N HIS A 15 4.56 -0.98 2.44
CA HIS A 15 5.91 -1.38 2.81
C HIS A 15 6.26 -1.03 4.26
N PHE A 16 5.86 0.15 4.74
CA PHE A 16 6.07 0.51 6.15
C PHE A 16 5.31 -0.42 7.10
N ALA A 17 4.06 -0.75 6.77
CA ALA A 17 3.29 -1.73 7.54
C ALA A 17 3.97 -3.11 7.55
N LEU A 18 4.49 -3.55 6.40
CA LEU A 18 5.21 -4.82 6.30
C LEU A 18 6.52 -4.81 7.09
N MET A 19 7.27 -3.71 7.09
CA MET A 19 8.49 -3.56 7.87
C MET A 19 8.22 -3.61 9.38
N ALA A 20 7.13 -2.97 9.82
CA ALA A 20 6.66 -3.05 11.20
C ALA A 20 6.25 -4.48 11.56
N PHE A 21 5.52 -5.16 10.68
CA PHE A 21 5.12 -6.56 10.87
C PHE A 21 6.32 -7.50 10.94
N ASN A 22 7.33 -7.30 10.10
CA ASN A 22 8.58 -8.06 10.15
C ASN A 22 9.26 -7.95 11.52
N ARG A 23 9.35 -6.74 12.08
CA ARG A 23 9.89 -6.53 13.43
C ARG A 23 9.02 -7.18 14.51
N PHE A 24 7.69 -7.10 14.37
CA PHE A 24 6.76 -7.73 15.31
C PHE A 24 6.91 -9.26 15.34
N VAL A 25 6.89 -9.92 14.18
CA VAL A 25 7.02 -11.40 14.09
C VAL A 25 8.38 -11.87 14.61
N CYS A 26 9.45 -11.10 14.36
CA CYS A 26 10.78 -11.41 14.86
C CYS A 26 10.82 -11.51 16.40
N ILE A 27 10.10 -10.62 17.11
CA ILE A 27 10.05 -10.58 18.58
C ILE A 27 9.04 -11.57 19.14
N ALA A 28 7.82 -11.59 18.58
CA ALA A 28 6.71 -12.37 19.13
C ALA A 28 6.78 -13.87 18.78
N TYR A 29 7.32 -14.22 17.61
CA TYR A 29 7.32 -15.59 17.08
C TYR A 29 8.66 -15.96 16.43
N PRO A 30 9.78 -15.97 17.19
CA PRO A 30 11.11 -16.22 16.64
C PRO A 30 11.24 -17.60 15.96
N ALA A 31 10.51 -18.62 16.44
CA ALA A 31 10.55 -19.97 15.86
C ALA A 31 9.94 -20.07 14.45
N HIS A 32 8.99 -19.19 14.13
CA HIS A 32 8.32 -19.16 12.82
C HIS A 32 8.86 -18.06 11.89
N TYR A 33 9.74 -17.19 12.39
CA TYR A 33 10.29 -16.07 11.62
C TYR A 33 11.02 -16.53 10.36
N SER A 34 11.85 -17.57 10.46
CA SER A 34 12.62 -18.10 9.32
C SER A 34 11.75 -18.69 8.21
N THR A 35 10.55 -19.17 8.55
CA THR A 35 9.58 -19.72 7.60
C THR A 35 8.71 -18.64 6.99
N LEU A 36 8.26 -17.66 7.79
CA LEU A 36 7.44 -16.53 7.34
C LEU A 36 8.23 -15.52 6.48
N PHE A 37 9.44 -15.17 6.91
CA PHE A 37 10.31 -14.17 6.26
C PHE A 37 11.55 -14.80 5.63
N SER A 38 11.38 -15.93 4.94
CA SER A 38 12.42 -16.48 4.06
C SER A 38 12.62 -15.59 2.82
N LYS A 39 13.79 -15.66 2.16
CA LYS A 39 14.09 -14.83 0.98
C LYS A 39 13.04 -14.95 -0.13
N THR A 40 12.55 -16.17 -0.37
CA THR A 40 11.52 -16.44 -1.39
C THR A 40 10.16 -15.90 -0.96
N CYS A 41 9.72 -16.20 0.28
CA CYS A 41 8.46 -15.68 0.83
C CYS A 41 8.43 -14.16 0.86
N THR A 42 9.49 -13.51 1.31
CA THR A 42 9.60 -12.05 1.32
C THR A 42 9.52 -11.46 -0.09
N ALA A 43 10.13 -12.09 -1.10
CA ALA A 43 10.00 -11.66 -2.49
C ALA A 43 8.55 -11.77 -3.00
N TYR A 44 7.85 -12.86 -2.68
CA TYR A 44 6.43 -13.01 -3.01
C TYR A 44 5.57 -11.97 -2.29
N ILE A 45 5.83 -11.71 -1.01
CA ILE A 45 5.09 -10.71 -0.24
C ILE A 45 5.28 -9.32 -0.84
N ILE A 46 6.51 -8.92 -1.19
CA ILE A 46 6.79 -7.64 -1.85
C ILE A 46 6.05 -7.56 -3.19
N CYS A 47 6.07 -8.62 -4.00
CA CYS A 47 5.32 -8.68 -5.25
C CYS A 47 3.82 -8.47 -5.02
N CYS A 48 3.24 -9.16 -4.02
CA CYS A 48 1.86 -8.97 -3.61
C CYS A 48 1.57 -7.54 -3.15
N CYS A 49 2.47 -6.89 -2.43
CA CYS A 49 2.32 -5.49 -2.01
C CYS A 49 2.21 -4.54 -3.21
N TYR A 50 3.06 -4.71 -4.22
CA TYR A 50 2.97 -3.91 -5.44
C TYR A 50 1.69 -4.21 -6.23
N LEU A 51 1.24 -5.46 -6.31
CA LEU A 51 -0.03 -5.80 -6.94
C LEU A 51 -1.22 -5.17 -6.22
N LEU A 52 -1.22 -5.16 -4.89
CA LEU A 52 -2.24 -4.49 -4.09
C LEU A 52 -2.23 -2.98 -4.32
N GLY A 53 -1.07 -2.34 -4.33
CA GLY A 53 -0.94 -0.92 -4.67
C GLY A 53 -1.50 -0.60 -6.06
N LEU A 54 -1.25 -1.47 -7.03
CA LEU A 54 -1.80 -1.36 -8.40
C LEU A 54 -3.33 -1.44 -8.37
N VAL A 55 -3.89 -2.46 -7.71
CA VAL A 55 -5.34 -2.66 -7.61
C VAL A 55 -6.03 -1.47 -6.92
N ILE A 56 -5.44 -0.92 -5.86
CA ILE A 56 -5.98 0.26 -5.17
C ILE A 56 -5.93 1.52 -6.05
N SER A 57 -4.93 1.63 -6.92
CA SER A 57 -4.79 2.75 -7.87
C SER A 57 -5.63 2.61 -9.15
N LEU A 58 -6.18 1.43 -9.47
CA LEU A 58 -7.00 1.21 -10.67
C LEU A 58 -8.25 2.11 -10.78
N PRO A 59 -9.00 2.40 -9.70
CA PRO A 59 -10.18 3.27 -9.78
C PRO A 59 -9.88 4.67 -10.32
N VAL A 60 -8.64 5.16 -10.13
CA VAL A 60 -8.18 6.46 -10.65
C VAL A 60 -8.15 6.51 -12.18
N LEU A 61 -8.14 5.35 -12.84
CA LEU A 61 -8.24 5.25 -14.29
C LEU A 61 -9.65 5.60 -14.80
N ILE A 62 -10.66 5.52 -13.93
CA ILE A 62 -12.05 5.84 -14.26
C ILE A 62 -12.30 7.30 -13.84
N PRO A 63 -12.76 8.15 -14.77
CA PRO A 63 -12.88 9.60 -14.52
C PRO A 63 -13.93 9.97 -13.47
N CYS A 64 -14.70 9.03 -12.91
CA CYS A 64 -15.73 9.31 -11.91
C CYS A 64 -15.21 9.39 -10.47
N CYS A 65 -14.02 8.84 -10.16
CA CYS A 65 -13.59 8.64 -8.77
C CYS A 65 -12.08 8.90 -8.61
N TYR A 66 -11.68 10.16 -8.42
CA TYR A 66 -10.31 10.48 -8.01
C TYR A 66 -10.19 10.35 -6.50
N ILE A 67 -9.18 9.61 -6.04
CA ILE A 67 -8.83 9.57 -4.62
C ILE A 67 -7.99 10.80 -4.33
N LEU A 68 -8.51 11.69 -3.50
CA LEU A 68 -7.79 12.87 -3.00
C LEU A 68 -7.47 12.68 -1.53
N TRP A 69 -6.31 13.19 -1.14
CA TRP A 69 -5.87 13.22 0.25
C TRP A 69 -6.16 14.58 0.85
N ASP A 70 -7.03 14.63 1.87
CA ASP A 70 -7.26 15.83 2.66
C ASP A 70 -6.18 15.96 3.75
N SER A 71 -5.45 17.08 3.75
CA SER A 71 -4.44 17.36 4.77
C SER A 71 -5.04 17.92 6.07
N TYR A 72 -6.25 18.46 6.04
CA TYR A 72 -6.93 19.02 7.22
C TYR A 72 -7.57 17.92 8.06
N ASP A 73 -8.29 17.01 7.40
CA ASP A 73 -9.04 15.94 8.07
C ASP A 73 -8.29 14.60 8.11
N TYR A 74 -7.14 14.49 7.44
CA TYR A 74 -6.32 13.26 7.32
C TYR A 74 -7.13 12.06 6.79
N ILE A 75 -8.04 12.32 5.85
CA ILE A 75 -8.89 11.31 5.21
C ILE A 75 -8.67 11.26 3.71
N THR A 76 -8.81 10.07 3.14
CA THR A 76 -8.94 9.88 1.69
C THR A 76 -10.42 9.92 1.31
N PHE A 77 -10.80 10.80 0.38
CA PHE A 77 -12.16 10.84 -0.14
C PHE A 77 -12.17 10.75 -1.66
N TYR A 78 -13.29 10.27 -2.21
CA TYR A 78 -13.51 10.25 -3.65
C TYR A 78 -14.14 11.57 -4.07
N SER A 79 -13.54 12.22 -5.07
CA SER A 79 -14.06 13.45 -5.65
C SER A 79 -14.42 13.25 -7.12
N GLU A 80 -15.51 13.88 -7.52
CA GLU A 80 -15.87 14.02 -8.93
C GLU A 80 -14.86 14.94 -9.65
N PRO A 81 -14.60 14.73 -10.95
CA PRO A 81 -13.84 15.68 -11.75
C PRO A 81 -14.58 17.02 -11.78
N HIS A 82 -13.84 18.11 -11.54
CA HIS A 82 -14.30 19.52 -11.57
C HIS A 82 -14.96 20.09 -10.30
N SER A 83 -14.91 19.40 -9.16
CA SER A 83 -15.36 19.96 -7.88
C SER A 83 -14.25 20.66 -7.07
N TRP A 84 -13.10 20.93 -7.68
CA TRP A 84 -11.91 21.53 -7.08
C TRP A 84 -11.27 22.57 -8.01
#